data_AF-A0A7C1AQ99-F1
#
_entry.id   AF-A0A7C1AQ99-F1
#
_cell.length_a   1.000
_cell.length_b   1.000
_cell.length_c   1.000
_cell.angle_alpha   90.00
_cell.angle_beta   90.00
_cell.angle_gamma   90.00
#
_symmetry.space_group_name_H-M   'P 1'
#
loop_
_entity.id
_entity.type
_entity.pdbx_description
1 polymer ?
#
loop_
_entity_poly.entity_id
_entity_poly.type
_entity_poly.pdbx_seq_one_letter_code
_entity_poly.pdbx_strand_id
1 'polypeptide(L)' 'MPKKIIIILDVRDKEEFEKEHIKGAINISRGLLEFLVENKIPDKKARIVVY' A
#
# COMPACT_ATOMS: atom_id res chain seq x y z
N MET A 1 0.05 -8.80 23.86
CA MET A 1 0.97 -8.62 22.70
C MET A 1 0.66 -7.29 22.05
N PRO A 2 1.64 -6.44 21.69
CA PRO A 2 1.36 -5.20 20.97
C PRO A 2 0.73 -5.52 19.61
N LYS A 3 -0.28 -4.74 19.23
CA LYS A 3 -1.01 -4.90 17.97
C LYS A 3 -0.03 -4.57 16.83
N LYS A 4 0.28 -5.57 15.99
CA LYS A 4 1.21 -5.40 14.87
C LYS A 4 0.53 -4.55 13.80
N ILE A 5 1.07 -3.38 13.50
CA ILE A 5 0.56 -2.49 12.45
C ILE A 5 0.94 -3.13 11.10
N ILE A 6 -0.05 -3.26 10.21
CA ILE A 6 0.10 -3.80 8.87
C ILE A 6 -0.37 -2.75 7.89
N ILE A 7 0.43 -2.48 6.86
CA ILE A 7 0.05 -1.63 5.75
C ILE A 7 -0.50 -2.54 4.66
N ILE A 8 -1.71 -2.22 4.20
CA ILE A 8 -2.30 -2.86 3.04
C ILE A 8 -1.97 -1.97 1.84
N LEU A 9 -1.26 -2.53 0.85
CA LEU A 9 -0.83 -1.82 -0.35
C LEU A 9 -1.51 -2.43 -1.57
N ASP A 10 -2.36 -1.66 -2.21
CA ASP A 10 -3.04 -2.05 -3.44
C ASP A 10 -2.23 -1.55 -4.64
N VAL A 11 -1.71 -2.47 -5.45
CA VAL A 11 -0.83 -2.12 -6.60
C VAL A 11 -1.57 -2.08 -7.95
N ARG A 12 -2.89 -2.21 -7.92
CA ARG A 12 -3.76 -2.10 -9.10
C ARG A 12 -3.84 -0.65 -9.59
N ASP A 13 -4.46 -0.47 -10.75
CA ASP A 13 -4.67 0.86 -11.30
C ASP A 13 -5.66 1.66 -10.45
N LYS A 14 -5.53 2.99 -10.50
CA LYS A 14 -6.31 3.92 -9.68
C LYS A 14 -7.82 3.69 -9.83
N GLU A 15 -8.27 3.40 -11.05
CA GLU A 15 -9.69 3.17 -11.36
C GLU A 15 -10.24 1.91 -10.69
N GLU A 16 -9.44 0.85 -10.56
CA GLU A 16 -9.83 -0.38 -9.85
C GLU A 16 -9.90 -0.14 -8.34
N PHE A 17 -8.92 0.60 -7.80
CA PHE A 17 -8.89 0.98 -6.40
C PHE A 17 -10.09 1.86 -6.02
N GLU A 18 -10.43 2.85 -6.86
CA GLU A 18 -11.56 3.76 -6.60
C GLU A 18 -12.92 3.04 -6.68
N LYS A 19 -13.06 2.01 -7.52
CA LYS A 19 -14.28 1.18 -7.59
C LYS A 19 -14.49 0.41 -6.29
N GLU A 20 -13.46 -0.30 -5.83
CA GLU A 20 -13.49 -1.03 -4.57
C GLU A 20 -12.07 -1.38 -4.11
N HIS A 21 -11.82 -1.24 -2.80
CA HIS A 21 -10.55 -1.63 -2.18
C HIS A 21 -10.77 -1.99 -0.71
N ILE A 22 -9.78 -2.67 -0.13
CA ILE A 22 -9.77 -2.97 1.30
C ILE A 22 -9.72 -1.65 2.09
N LYS A 23 -10.65 -1.45 3.02
CA LYS A 23 -10.70 -0.22 3.83
C LYS A 23 -9.35 0.08 4.50
N GLY A 24 -8.82 1.27 4.23
CA GLY A 24 -7.53 1.73 4.76
C GLY A 24 -6.31 1.28 3.94
N ALA A 25 -6.50 0.62 2.80
CA ALA A 25 -5.43 0.37 1.85
C ALA A 25 -4.91 1.67 1.24
N ILE A 26 -3.62 1.67 0.93
CA ILE A 26 -2.95 2.72 0.17
C ILE A 26 -2.83 2.24 -1.26
N ASN A 27 -3.19 3.06 -2.26
CA ASN A 27 -2.89 2.76 -3.66
C ASN A 27 -1.54 3.34 -4.07
N ILE A 28 -0.72 2.48 -4.67
CA ILE A 28 0.44 2.87 -5.47
C ILE A 28 0.45 1.94 -6.68
N SER A 29 0.00 2.43 -7.83
CA SER A 29 -0.01 1.63 -9.07
C SER A 29 1.37 1.03 -9.33
N ARG A 30 1.41 -0.22 -9.78
CA ARG A 30 2.64 -1.02 -9.87
C ARG A 30 3.78 -0.33 -10.62
N GLY A 31 3.50 0.36 -11.73
CA GLY A 31 4.53 1.06 -12.51
C GLY A 31 5.11 2.33 -11.85
N LEU A 32 4.49 2.80 -10.77
CA LEU A 32 4.96 3.94 -9.97
C LEU A 32 5.55 3.51 -8.62
N LEU A 33 5.62 2.20 -8.35
CA LEU A 33 5.93 1.67 -7.03
C LEU A 33 7.33 2.08 -6.59
N GLU A 34 8.34 1.87 -7.43
CA GLU A 34 9.74 2.16 -7.10
C GLU A 34 9.98 3.66 -6.83
N PHE A 35 9.17 4.53 -7.44
CA PHE A 35 9.30 5.99 -7.33
C PHE A 35 8.60 6.56 -6.10
N LEU A 36 7.50 5.93 -5.66
CA LEU A 36 6.61 6.49 -4.64
C LEU A 36 6.68 5.78 -3.29
N VAL A 37 7.09 4.50 -3.25
CA VAL A 37 7.00 3.69 -2.02
C VAL A 37 7.87 4.23 -0.90
N GLU A 38 9.09 4.72 -1.17
CA GLU A 38 9.98 5.23 -0.12
C GLU A 38 9.43 6.51 0.54
N ASN A 39 8.76 7.36 -0.23
CA ASN A 39 8.15 8.58 0.28
C ASN A 39 6.84 8.30 1.03
N LYS A 40 6.03 7.33 0.55
CA LYS A 40 4.75 6.98 1.19
C LYS A 40 4.91 6.07 2.40
N ILE A 41 5.89 5.18 2.39
CA ILE A 41 6.17 4.20 3.45
C ILE A 41 7.68 4.25 3.78
N PRO A 42 8.13 5.28 4.53
CA PRO A 42 9.55 5.48 4.81
C PRO A 42 10.13 4.47 5.81
N ASP A 43 9.29 3.84 6.63
CA ASP A 43 9.74 2.80 7.57
C ASP A 43 10.08 1.51 6.81
N LYS A 44 11.37 1.25 6.64
CA LYS A 44 11.89 0.02 6.00
C LYS A 44 11.60 -1.26 6.78
N LYS A 45 11.12 -1.17 8.02
CA LYS A 45 10.66 -2.31 8.84
C LYS A 45 9.14 -2.48 8.79
N ALA A 46 8.42 -1.63 8.07
CA ALA A 46 6.98 -1.72 7.94
C ALA A 46 6.59 -3.07 7.34
N ARG A 47 5.59 -3.71 7.96
CA ARG A 47 5.01 -4.94 7.41
C ARG A 47 3.97 -4.56 6.37
N ILE A 48 4.29 -4.83 5.11
CA ILE A 48 3.42 -4.54 3.97
C ILE A 48 2.80 -5.85 3.47
N VAL A 49 1.50 -5.83 3.23
CA VAL A 49 0.79 -6.87 2.49
C VAL A 49 0.32 -6.24 1.18
N VAL A 50 0.74 -6.83 0.07
CA VAL A 50 0.43 -6.36 -1.27
C VAL A 50 -0.69 -7.20 -1.85
N TYR A 51 -1.63 -6.58 -2.56
CA TYR A 51 -2.61 -7.27 -3.39
C TYR A 51 -2.91 -6.47 -4.67
#